data_AF-A0AB37R4X8-F1
#
_entry.id   AF-A0AB37R4X8-F1
#
_cell.length_a   1.000
_cell.length_b   1.000
_cell.length_c   1.000
_cell.angle_alpha   90.00
_cell.angle_beta   90.00
_cell.angle_gamma   90.00
#
_symmetry.space_group_name_H-M   'P 1'
#
loop_
_entity.id
_entity.type
_entity.pdbx_description
1 polymer ?
#
loop_
_entity_poly.entity_id
_entity_poly.type
_entity_poly.pdbx_seq_one_letter_code
_entity_poly.pdbx_strand_id
1 'polypeptide(L)'
;MDDQQDQTMRHVKAGSYMDEQVDQFDAFAIMWNNADAIHLTFGRTSINVKSSIYHTAAGAGTTTRDAGEIDVFRLDVGAVTMPIETAKELVQTLSKMILQAEARRDNDE
;
A
#
# COMPACT_ATOMS: atom_id res chain seq x y z
N MET A 1 -37.40 -7.30 29.75
CA MET A 1 -37.24 -7.78 28.36
C MET A 1 -37.22 -6.57 27.45
N ASP A 2 -36.12 -5.99 27.01
CA ASP A 2 -34.74 -5.88 27.48
C ASP A 2 -34.26 -4.56 26.86
N ASP A 3 -33.76 -3.64 27.68
CA ASP A 3 -33.17 -2.38 27.22
C ASP A 3 -31.87 -2.72 26.48
N GLN A 4 -31.92 -2.75 25.14
CA GLN A 4 -30.72 -2.75 24.32
C GLN A 4 -30.05 -1.38 24.48
N GLN A 5 -29.12 -1.30 25.43
CA GLN A 5 -28.18 -0.19 25.54
C GLN A 5 -27.40 -0.09 24.23
N ASP A 6 -27.58 1.03 23.56
CA ASP A 6 -26.85 1.41 22.36
C ASP A 6 -25.35 1.53 22.71
N GLN A 7 -24.58 0.46 22.47
CA GLN A 7 -23.14 0.46 22.73
C GLN A 7 -22.46 1.36 21.69
N THR A 8 -22.24 2.61 22.06
CA THR A 8 -21.45 3.54 21.26
C THR A 8 -19.97 3.13 21.37
N MET A 9 -19.49 2.38 20.38
CA MET A 9 -18.06 2.12 20.25
C MET A 9 -17.37 3.40 19.73
N ARG A 10 -16.51 4.01 20.54
CA ARG A 10 -15.60 5.05 20.05
C ARG A 10 -14.60 4.41 19.11
N HIS A 11 -14.67 4.75 17.83
CA HIS A 11 -13.59 4.47 16.88
C HIS A 11 -12.32 5.16 17.39
N VAL A 12 -11.40 4.39 17.95
CA VAL A 12 -10.03 4.86 18.20
C VAL A 12 -9.31 4.71 16.87
N LYS A 13 -8.96 5.84 16.26
CA LYS A 13 -8.14 5.85 15.05
C LYS A 13 -6.87 5.08 15.35
N ALA A 14 -6.70 3.91 14.72
CA ALA A 14 -5.43 3.20 14.75
C ALA A 14 -4.34 4.19 14.32
N GLY A 15 -3.26 4.31 15.11
CA GLY A 15 -2.11 5.11 14.70
C GLY A 15 -1.71 4.64 13.31
N SER A 16 -1.80 5.50 12.31
CA SER A 16 -1.69 5.15 10.88
C SER A 16 -0.46 4.29 10.62
N TYR A 17 -0.67 2.97 10.58
CA TYR A 17 0.27 2.01 10.07
C TYR A 17 -0.33 1.53 8.76
N MET A 18 0.31 1.89 7.65
CA MET A 18 -0.08 1.41 6.32
C MET A 18 0.67 0.10 6.09
N ASP A 19 0.03 -1.01 6.48
CA ASP A 19 0.50 -2.37 6.16
C ASP A 19 -0.02 -2.76 4.77
N GLU A 20 0.53 -2.09 3.76
CA GLU A 20 0.14 -2.23 2.37
C GLU A 20 1.30 -2.82 1.57
N GLN A 21 0.98 -3.75 0.67
CA GLN A 21 1.97 -4.27 -0.28
C GLN A 21 2.37 -3.17 -1.27
N VAL A 22 3.67 -2.93 -1.38
CA VAL A 22 4.27 -1.97 -2.32
C VAL A 22 5.26 -2.70 -3.22
N ASP A 23 5.32 -2.30 -4.48
CA ASP A 23 6.24 -2.86 -5.49
C ASP A 23 7.05 -1.78 -6.23
N GLN A 24 6.79 -0.50 -5.94
CA GLN A 24 7.42 0.65 -6.55
C GLN A 24 7.78 1.69 -5.48
N PHE A 25 8.82 2.49 -5.75
CA PHE A 25 9.13 3.66 -4.96
C PHE A 25 9.81 4.75 -5.80
N ASP A 26 9.62 6.01 -5.41
CA ASP A 26 10.45 7.13 -5.85
C ASP A 26 11.15 7.76 -4.66
N ALA A 27 12.41 8.17 -4.85
CA ALA A 27 13.17 8.88 -3.84
C ALA A 27 13.88 10.09 -4.45
N PHE A 28 13.89 11.21 -3.72
CA PHE A 28 14.68 12.38 -4.07
C PHE A 28 15.20 13.11 -2.83
N ALA A 29 16.33 13.79 -2.97
CA ALA A 29 16.92 14.60 -1.91
C ALA A 29 16.24 15.97 -1.87
N ILE A 30 15.95 16.43 -0.66
CA ILE A 30 15.39 17.74 -0.36
C ILE A 30 16.16 18.38 0.79
N MET A 31 15.99 19.69 0.95
CA MET A 31 16.40 20.38 2.16
C MET A 31 15.17 20.57 3.05
N TRP A 32 15.23 20.10 4.29
CA TRP A 32 14.16 20.19 5.28
C TRP A 32 14.72 20.71 6.61
N ASN A 33 14.18 21.81 7.13
CA ASN A 33 14.68 22.46 8.36
C ASN A 33 16.21 22.73 8.34
N ASN A 34 16.73 23.24 7.22
CA ASN A 34 18.16 23.50 6.99
C ASN A 34 19.08 22.26 7.09
N ALA A 35 18.52 21.06 6.94
CA ALA A 35 19.27 19.83 6.86
C ALA A 35 18.91 19.05 5.59
N ASP A 36 19.87 18.27 5.08
CA ASP A 36 19.63 17.36 3.97
C ASP A 36 18.73 16.21 4.44
N ALA A 37 17.66 15.97 3.67
CA ALA A 37 16.68 14.94 3.92
C ALA A 37 16.36 14.19 2.62
N ILE A 38 15.93 12.94 2.75
CA ILE A 38 15.42 12.13 1.65
C ILE A 38 13.91 12.06 1.79
N HIS A 39 13.20 12.39 0.73
CA HIS A 39 11.79 12.11 0.58
C HIS A 39 11.63 10.81 -0.23
N LEU A 40 10.91 9.85 0.33
CA LEU A 40 10.67 8.53 -0.26
C LEU A 40 9.16 8.28 -0.30
N THR A 41 8.63 8.07 -1.49
CA THR A 41 7.22 7.69 -1.71
C THR A 41 7.16 6.24 -2.18
N PHE A 42 6.41 5.42 -1.47
CA PHE A 42 6.09 4.05 -1.86
C PHE A 42 4.79 4.02 -2.64
N GLY A 43 4.73 3.15 -3.64
CA GLY A 43 3.54 2.94 -4.44
C GLY A 43 3.38 1.48 -4.87
N ARG A 44 2.25 1.23 -5.52
CA ARG A 44 1.99 -0.03 -6.20
C ARG A 44 1.36 0.17 -7.56
N THR A 45 1.56 -0.79 -8.45
CA THR A 45 0.73 -0.91 -9.65
C THR A 45 -0.70 -1.21 -9.24
N SER A 46 -1.65 -0.40 -9.70
CA SER A 46 -3.07 -0.58 -9.43
C SER A 46 -3.91 -0.43 -10.69
N ILE A 47 -5.14 -0.89 -10.60
CA ILE A 47 -6.05 -0.97 -11.72
C ILE A 47 -7.35 -0.27 -11.33
N ASN A 48 -7.75 0.72 -12.14
CA ASN A 48 -9.06 1.33 -12.03
C ASN A 48 -10.00 0.68 -13.05
N VAL A 49 -11.11 0.12 -12.58
CA VAL A 49 -12.16 -0.43 -13.45
C VAL A 49 -13.26 0.62 -13.55
N LYS A 50 -13.21 1.45 -14.60
CA LYS A 50 -14.05 2.67 -14.74
C LYS A 50 -15.54 2.35 -14.90
N SER A 51 -15.88 1.21 -15.50
CA SER A 51 -17.24 0.73 -15.59
C SER A 51 -17.25 -0.79 -15.52
N SER A 52 -18.15 -1.36 -14.71
CA SER A 52 -18.54 -2.76 -14.83
C SER A 52 -20.03 -2.74 -15.11
N ILE A 53 -20.42 -3.17 -16.31
CA ILE A 53 -21.84 -3.24 -16.67
C ILE A 53 -22.31 -4.65 -16.33
N TYR A 54 -23.30 -4.73 -15.45
CA TYR A 54 -23.97 -5.97 -15.10
C TYR A 54 -25.26 -6.08 -15.92
N HIS A 55 -25.31 -7.07 -16.80
CA HIS A 55 -26.49 -7.38 -17.58
C HIS A 55 -27.24 -8.52 -16.92
N THR A 56 -28.48 -8.27 -16.50
CA THR A 56 -29.43 -9.31 -16.12
C THR A 56 -30.33 -9.59 -17.31
N ALA A 57 -30.19 -10.78 -17.92
CA ALA A 57 -31.10 -11.19 -18.98
C ALA A 57 -32.47 -11.52 -18.37
N ALA A 58 -33.53 -10.85 -18.83
CA ALA A 58 -34.89 -11.11 -18.35
C ALA A 58 -35.28 -12.59 -18.61
N GLY A 59 -35.51 -13.34 -17.53
CA GLY A 59 -35.95 -14.74 -17.59
C GLY A 59 -34.84 -15.79 -17.48
N ALA A 60 -33.56 -15.40 -17.48
CA ALA A 60 -32.44 -16.30 -17.18
C ALA A 60 -31.78 -15.82 -15.87
N GLY A 61 -31.75 -16.66 -14.84
CA GLY A 61 -31.18 -16.33 -13.51
C GLY A 61 -29.65 -16.13 -13.49
N THR A 62 -29.05 -15.69 -14.60
CA THR A 62 -27.62 -15.50 -14.78
C THR A 62 -27.33 -14.06 -15.15
N THR A 63 -26.57 -13.38 -14.27
CA THR A 63 -26.02 -12.04 -14.52
C THR A 63 -24.71 -12.19 -15.30
N THR A 64 -24.60 -11.55 -16.46
CA THR A 64 -23.33 -11.45 -17.21
C THR A 64 -22.65 -10.12 -16.87
N ARG A 65 -21.31 -10.16 -16.72
CA ARG A 65 -20.49 -8.98 -16.43
C ARG A 65 -19.64 -8.65 -17.65
N ASP A 66 -19.86 -7.48 -18.24
CA ASP A 66 -18.94 -6.93 -19.21
C ASP A 66 -17.87 -6.13 -18.46
N ALA A 67 -16.61 -6.55 -18.61
CA ALA A 67 -15.48 -5.79 -18.09
C ALA A 67 -15.36 -4.51 -18.92
N GLY A 68 -15.65 -3.35 -18.30
CA GLY A 68 -15.47 -2.06 -18.95
C GLY A 68 -14.01 -1.63 -18.99
N GLU A 69 -13.76 -0.38 -19.38
CA GLU A 69 -12.42 0.16 -19.58
C GLU A 69 -11.56 0.02 -18.31
N ILE A 70 -10.42 -0.62 -18.49
CA ILE A 70 -9.41 -0.87 -17.45
C ILE A 70 -8.27 0.12 -17.65
N ASP A 71 -7.95 0.88 -16.61
CA ASP A 71 -6.84 1.83 -16.60
C ASP A 71 -5.80 1.41 -15.57
N VAL A 72 -4.56 1.19 -15.99
CA VAL A 72 -3.46 0.79 -15.12
C VAL A 72 -2.70 2.04 -14.71
N PHE A 73 -2.59 2.28 -13.40
CA PHE A 73 -1.96 3.46 -12.87
C PHE A 73 -1.11 3.12 -11.64
N ARG A 74 -0.19 4.01 -11.29
CA ARG A 74 0.54 3.92 -10.02
C ARG A 74 -0.30 4.55 -8.91
N LEU A 75 -0.55 3.77 -7.85
CA LEU A 75 -1.15 4.26 -6.62
C LEU A 75 -0.05 4.54 -5.61
N ASP A 76 0.12 5.80 -5.19
CA ASP A 76 0.99 6.13 -4.07
C ASP A 76 0.32 5.71 -2.77
N VAL A 77 1.01 4.86 -2.01
CA VAL A 77 0.49 4.20 -0.82
C VAL A 77 0.89 4.95 0.44
N GLY A 78 2.13 5.45 0.49
CA GLY A 78 2.62 6.21 1.63
C GLY A 78 3.95 6.88 1.33
N ALA A 79 4.22 8.00 2.00
CA ALA A 79 5.46 8.74 1.84
C ALA A 79 6.07 9.09 3.19
N VAL A 80 7.40 9.07 3.24
CA VAL A 80 8.19 9.43 4.42
C VAL A 80 9.29 10.41 4.02
N THR A 81 9.52 11.40 4.88
CA THR A 81 10.70 12.26 4.80
C THR A 81 11.59 11.95 5.99
N MET A 82 12.86 11.67 5.74
CA MET A 82 13.81 11.34 6.79
C MET A 82 15.13 12.10 6.61
N PRO A 83 15.84 12.46 7.69
CA PRO A 83 17.20 13.01 7.59
C PRO A 83 18.14 12.05 6.85
N ILE A 84 19.17 12.60 6.21
CA ILE A 84 20.12 11.79 5.43
C ILE A 84 20.81 10.68 6.23
N GLU A 85 21.10 10.91 7.52
CA GLU A 85 21.71 9.88 8.37
C GLU A 85 20.77 8.69 8.60
N THR A 86 19.47 8.94 8.83
CA THR A 86 18.45 7.88 8.91
C THR A 86 18.33 7.11 7.60
N ALA A 87 18.42 7.79 6.45
CA ALA A 87 18.39 7.12 5.15
C ALA A 87 19.61 6.20 4.94
N LYS A 88 20.80 6.58 5.41
CA LYS A 88 22.00 5.73 5.35
C LYS A 88 21.84 4.47 6.20
N GLU A 89 21.32 4.61 7.42
CA GLU A 89 21.04 3.47 8.30
C GLU A 89 20.00 2.52 7.69
N LEU A 90 18.97 3.07 7.05
CA LEU A 90 17.96 2.30 6.34
C LEU A 90 18.58 1.44 5.23
N VAL A 91 19.44 2.02 4.39
CA VAL A 91 20.15 1.28 3.32
C VAL A 91 20.94 0.12 3.90
N GLN A 92 21.77 0.37 4.93
CA GLN A 92 22.59 -0.68 5.54
C GLN A 92 21.74 -1.80 6.15
N THR A 93 20.62 -1.45 6.78
CA THR A 93 19.72 -2.42 7.42
C THR A 93 19.02 -3.27 6.37
N LEU A 94 18.45 -2.66 5.33
CA LEU A 94 17.78 -3.38 4.24
C LEU A 94 18.75 -4.30 3.51
N SER A 95 19.97 -3.84 3.18
CA SER A 95 20.96 -4.70 2.53
C SER A 95 21.29 -5.95 3.35
N LYS A 96 21.45 -5.83 4.67
CA LYS A 96 21.69 -6.98 5.55
C LYS A 96 20.50 -7.94 5.56
N MET A 97 19.28 -7.42 5.65
CA MET A 97 18.07 -8.24 5.66
C MET A 97 17.86 -9.00 4.37
N ILE A 98 18.12 -8.37 3.22
CA ILE A 98 18.05 -9.00 1.90
C ILE A 98 19.02 -10.18 1.83
N LEU A 99 20.30 -9.95 2.17
CA LEU A 99 21.31 -11.01 2.17
C LEU A 99 20.94 -12.19 3.07
N GLN A 100 20.37 -11.93 4.25
CA GLN A 100 19.88 -12.98 5.14
C GLN A 100 18.69 -13.74 4.54
N ALA A 101 17.78 -13.06 3.85
CA ALA A 101 16.64 -13.70 3.22
C ALA A 101 17.06 -14.60 2.05
N GLU A 102 17.99 -14.13 1.21
CA GLU A 102 18.58 -14.89 0.10
C GLU A 102 19.33 -16.12 0.62
N ALA A 103 20.20 -15.96 1.62
CA ALA A 103 20.93 -17.07 2.22
C ALA A 103 20.02 -18.13 2.84
N ARG A 104 18.83 -17.77 3.37
CA ARG A 104 17.85 -18.76 3.83
C ARG A 104 17.28 -19.57 2.67
N ARG A 105 16.91 -18.91 1.57
CA ARG A 105 16.40 -19.58 0.38
C ARG A 105 17.40 -20.59 -0.19
N ASP A 106 18.68 -20.21 -0.24
CA ASP A 106 19.74 -21.06 -0.78
C ASP A 106 20.10 -22.26 0.13
N ASN A 107 19.72 -22.22 1.41
CA ASN A 107 19.93 -23.34 2.36
C ASN A 107 18.70 -24.25 2.50
N ASP A 108 17.52 -23.79 2.07
CA ASP A 108 16.26 -24.56 2.06
C ASP A 108 16.03 -25.27 0.70
N GLU A 109 16.91 -25.08 -0.29
CA GLU A 109 17.05 -25.86 -1.54
C GLU A 109 18.11 -26.97 -1.41
#